data_AF-A0A137Q8N1-F1
#
_entry.id   AF-A0A137Q8N1-F1
#
_cell.length_a   1.000
_cell.length_b   1.000
_cell.length_c   1.000
_cell.angle_alpha   90.00
_cell.angle_beta   90.00
_cell.angle_gamma   90.00
#
_symmetry.space_group_name_H-M   'P 1'
#
loop_
_entity.id
_entity.type
_entity.pdbx_description
1 polymer ?
#
loop_
_entity_poly.entity_id
_entity_poly.type
_entity_poly.pdbx_seq_one_letter_code
_entity_poly.pdbx_strand_id
1 'polypeptide(L)'
;MSLVQPLTRLLTSNCCRIGRAGSSRGYSTALTRRPVKAWSPLVWGGAAAIVTSLGFSVSTVYSDANVKSIAKTAESEEKVVDPATSIAFPKTVRVPAKVPIPPLTLVGLGVRTVSFINIKVYSVGLYADLENPNLHVPRDLSPEQKIDHIVRNTACVVRIVPTRSTGFTHLRDAFTRALNTRLIKARQNGELTEEQVIQEGFPIRKLSGLFPNSPMAKHTPFDVFLTAPQERKPRALIFRDLGSVESDWVATNFVLNYIGLECPSPALKESVLQNMADFEK
;
A
#
# COMPACT_ATOMS: atom_id res chain seq x y z
N MET A 1 22.49 -70.35 -6.83
CA MET A 1 23.76 -69.69 -6.47
C MET A 1 23.53 -68.19 -6.60
N SER A 2 23.28 -67.48 -5.50
CA SER A 2 24.31 -66.78 -4.68
C SER A 2 24.92 -65.62 -5.50
N LEU A 3 24.93 -64.34 -5.12
CA LEU A 3 24.73 -63.66 -3.83
C LEU A 3 24.48 -62.17 -4.14
N VAL A 4 23.52 -61.56 -3.46
CA VAL A 4 23.38 -60.11 -3.27
C VAL A 4 24.32 -59.72 -2.13
N GLN A 5 25.11 -58.65 -2.26
CA GLN A 5 25.54 -57.86 -1.09
C GLN A 5 26.06 -56.45 -1.45
N PRO A 6 25.62 -55.41 -0.72
CA PRO A 6 26.09 -54.03 -0.83
C PRO A 6 27.23 -53.73 0.16
N LEU A 7 28.07 -52.75 -0.15
CA LEU A 7 29.12 -52.25 0.75
C LEU A 7 28.67 -50.96 1.46
N THR A 8 28.36 -51.10 2.73
CA THR A 8 28.33 -50.07 3.76
C THR A 8 29.73 -49.80 4.32
N ARG A 9 30.13 -48.53 4.47
CA ARG A 9 31.17 -48.06 5.41
C ARG A 9 30.70 -46.71 5.98
N LEU A 10 30.24 -46.69 7.23
CA LEU A 10 30.98 -46.55 8.49
C LEU A 10 31.42 -45.11 8.80
N LEU A 11 30.75 -44.59 9.83
CA LEU A 11 31.06 -43.40 10.61
C LEU A 11 32.45 -43.51 11.23
N THR A 12 33.22 -42.41 11.18
CA THR A 12 34.27 -42.15 12.16
C THR A 12 34.26 -40.68 12.56
N SER A 13 33.85 -40.46 13.80
CA SER A 13 34.12 -39.30 14.63
C SER A 13 35.62 -39.04 14.75
N ASN A 14 36.06 -37.82 14.47
CA ASN A 14 37.36 -37.33 14.92
C ASN A 14 37.17 -35.99 15.65
N CYS A 15 37.09 -36.10 16.97
CA CYS A 15 37.20 -35.00 17.91
C CYS A 15 38.66 -34.96 18.38
N CYS A 16 39.36 -33.86 18.11
CA CYS A 16 40.50 -33.31 18.85
C CYS A 16 41.31 -32.44 17.88
N ARG A 17 41.48 -31.15 18.22
CA ARG A 17 42.80 -30.60 18.54
C ARG A 17 42.80 -29.07 18.74
N ILE A 18 43.52 -28.72 19.80
CA ILE A 18 44.42 -27.55 19.94
C ILE A 18 43.73 -26.24 20.32
N GLY A 19 43.80 -25.97 21.62
CA GLY A 19 43.77 -24.62 22.16
C GLY A 19 44.97 -23.82 21.67
N ARG A 20 44.70 -22.56 21.32
CA ARG A 20 45.71 -21.53 21.15
C ARG A 20 45.32 -20.33 22.00
N ALA A 21 46.20 -20.02 22.93
CA ALA A 21 46.18 -18.80 23.71
C ALA A 21 46.30 -17.59 22.77
N GLY A 22 45.39 -16.63 22.95
CA GLY A 22 45.46 -15.31 22.34
C GLY A 22 45.13 -14.28 23.42
N SER A 23 46.15 -13.55 23.87
CA SER A 23 46.01 -12.47 24.84
C SER A 23 45.28 -11.28 24.21
N SER A 24 44.03 -11.03 24.59
CA SER A 24 43.36 -9.76 24.29
C SER A 24 43.59 -8.77 25.43
N ARG A 25 44.40 -7.73 25.17
CA ARG A 25 44.46 -6.52 26.00
C ARG A 25 43.12 -5.78 25.87
N GLY A 26 42.27 -5.90 26.89
CA GLY A 26 41.07 -5.08 27.04
C GLY A 26 41.40 -3.82 27.86
N TYR A 27 41.28 -2.64 27.23
CA TYR A 27 41.26 -1.38 27.97
C TYR A 27 39.81 -1.14 28.41
N SER A 28 39.53 -1.38 29.69
CA SER A 28 38.26 -1.05 30.34
C SER A 28 38.45 0.21 31.17
N THR A 29 37.82 1.32 30.77
CA THR A 29 37.72 2.53 31.58
C THR A 29 36.52 2.39 32.51
N ALA A 30 36.77 1.87 33.71
CA ALA A 30 35.77 1.79 34.76
C ALA A 30 35.46 3.19 35.32
N LEU A 31 34.17 3.53 35.30
CA LEU A 31 33.56 4.71 35.89
C LEU A 31 33.70 4.69 37.42
N THR A 32 34.38 5.67 38.00
CA THR A 32 34.35 5.96 39.43
C THR A 32 33.46 7.17 39.70
N ARG A 33 32.14 6.95 39.82
CA ARG A 33 31.23 7.95 40.41
C ARG A 33 31.31 7.85 41.93
N ARG A 34 31.89 8.87 42.55
CA ARG A 34 31.85 9.08 44.02
C ARG A 34 30.43 9.48 44.45
N PRO A 35 29.90 8.94 45.56
CA PRO A 35 28.66 9.43 46.14
C PRO A 35 28.95 10.64 47.04
N VAL A 36 28.28 11.77 46.80
CA VAL A 36 28.27 12.89 47.76
C VAL A 36 26.85 13.08 48.28
N LYS A 37 26.84 13.20 49.59
CA LYS A 37 25.77 13.06 50.57
C LYS A 37 24.81 14.26 50.54
N ALA A 38 23.53 13.96 50.76
CA ALA A 38 22.46 14.93 50.94
C ALA A 38 22.65 15.79 52.19
N TRP A 39 22.37 17.09 52.06
CA TRP A 39 22.02 17.95 53.20
C TRP A 39 21.15 19.12 52.71
N SER A 40 19.92 19.19 53.20
CA SER A 40 19.11 20.40 53.19
C SER A 40 19.64 21.37 54.24
N PRO A 41 19.37 22.67 54.09
CA PRO A 41 18.43 23.24 55.05
C PRO A 41 17.40 24.19 54.43
N LEU A 42 16.21 24.14 55.04
CA LEU A 42 15.22 25.20 55.05
C LEU A 42 15.85 26.56 55.39
N VAL A 43 15.47 27.60 54.66
CA VAL A 43 15.40 28.96 55.19
C VAL A 43 14.03 29.54 54.83
N TRP A 44 13.27 29.78 55.89
CA TRP A 44 12.08 30.62 55.95
C TRP A 44 12.31 32.01 55.33
N GLY A 45 11.31 32.53 54.63
CA GLY A 45 11.25 33.95 54.31
C GLY A 45 10.00 34.35 53.54
N GLY A 46 9.03 34.94 54.25
CA GLY A 46 8.22 36.04 53.74
C GLY A 46 6.96 35.69 52.93
N ALA A 47 5.81 35.78 53.59
CA ALA A 47 4.52 35.96 52.95
C ALA A 47 4.44 37.34 52.27
N ALA A 48 4.05 37.36 50.99
CA ALA A 48 3.41 38.51 50.36
C ALA A 48 2.44 38.00 49.28
N ALA A 49 1.15 38.12 49.58
CA ALA A 49 0.06 37.82 48.66
C ALA A 49 -0.08 38.92 47.62
N ILE A 50 -0.01 38.57 46.33
CA ILE A 50 -0.73 39.30 45.26
C ILE A 50 -1.30 38.26 44.29
N VAL A 51 -2.60 38.01 44.47
CA VAL A 51 -3.47 37.36 43.49
C VAL A 51 -3.65 38.35 42.33
N THR A 52 -3.07 38.04 41.16
CA THR A 52 -3.51 38.62 39.88
C THR A 52 -3.77 37.47 38.91
N SER A 53 -4.98 36.94 38.97
CA SER A 53 -5.55 36.08 37.95
C SER A 53 -5.78 36.89 36.68
N LEU A 54 -4.76 37.02 35.84
CA LEU A 54 -4.96 37.34 34.43
C LEU A 54 -5.52 36.08 33.77
N GLY A 55 -6.84 35.97 33.80
CA GLY A 55 -7.60 35.01 33.01
C GLY A 55 -7.28 35.22 31.55
N PHE A 56 -6.36 34.41 31.01
CA PHE A 56 -6.41 34.08 29.60
C PHE A 56 -7.76 33.40 29.38
N SER A 57 -8.72 34.20 28.92
CA SER A 57 -9.91 33.70 28.25
C SER A 57 -9.40 32.89 27.06
N VAL A 58 -9.25 31.59 27.27
CA VAL A 58 -9.27 30.62 26.20
C VAL A 58 -10.67 30.76 25.63
N SER A 59 -10.80 31.61 24.62
CA SER A 59 -11.90 31.55 23.68
C SER A 59 -11.88 30.11 23.17
N THR A 60 -12.73 29.27 23.75
CA THR A 60 -13.09 28.00 23.17
C THR A 60 -13.80 28.39 21.89
N VAL A 61 -13.04 28.46 20.81
CA VAL A 61 -13.58 28.62 19.46
C VAL A 61 -14.29 27.31 19.18
N TYR A 62 -15.58 27.28 19.52
CA TYR A 62 -16.50 26.27 19.06
C TYR A 62 -16.59 26.43 17.54
N SER A 63 -15.85 25.58 16.83
CA SER A 63 -16.08 25.39 15.40
C SER A 63 -17.38 24.62 15.25
N ASP A 64 -18.50 25.33 15.30
CA ASP A 64 -19.84 24.81 14.98
C ASP A 64 -20.01 24.60 13.47
N ALA A 65 -18.99 24.03 12.83
CA ALA A 65 -19.19 23.36 11.56
C ALA A 65 -20.15 22.20 11.85
N ASN A 66 -21.36 22.33 11.33
CA ASN A 66 -22.40 21.31 11.36
C ASN A 66 -21.91 20.03 10.65
N VAL A 67 -21.12 19.21 11.34
CA VAL A 67 -20.63 17.90 10.90
C VAL A 67 -21.78 16.88 10.77
N LYS A 68 -23.01 17.25 11.16
CA LYS A 68 -24.21 16.43 10.97
C LYS A 68 -24.83 16.53 9.58
N SER A 69 -24.31 17.36 8.67
CA SER A 69 -24.82 17.49 7.30
C SER A 69 -23.98 16.79 6.23
N ILE A 70 -22.72 16.43 6.49
CA ILE A 70 -21.86 15.72 5.51
C ILE A 70 -22.15 14.20 5.50
N ALA A 71 -22.71 13.65 6.58
CA ALA A 71 -23.07 12.23 6.66
C ALA A 71 -24.43 11.87 6.02
N LYS A 72 -25.12 12.83 5.39
CA LYS A 72 -26.49 12.66 4.86
C LYS A 72 -26.68 13.18 3.43
N THR A 73 -25.63 13.22 2.62
CA THR A 73 -25.74 13.29 1.15
C THR A 73 -25.10 12.04 0.54
N ALA A 74 -25.54 10.88 0.99
CA ALA A 74 -25.27 9.59 0.36
C ALA A 74 -26.61 9.08 -0.19
N GLU A 75 -27.17 9.85 -1.12
CA GLU A 75 -28.45 9.56 -1.76
C GLU A 75 -28.24 8.45 -2.79
N SER A 76 -28.75 7.26 -2.46
CA SER A 76 -28.92 6.10 -3.35
C SER A 76 -27.73 5.73 -4.26
N GLU A 77 -26.51 5.67 -3.71
CA GLU A 77 -25.44 4.97 -4.43
C GLU A 77 -25.80 3.48 -4.49
N GLU A 78 -26.15 3.02 -5.68
CA GLU A 78 -26.36 1.59 -5.93
C GLU A 78 -25.07 0.85 -5.56
N LYS A 79 -25.16 -0.14 -4.67
CA LYS A 79 -24.01 -0.87 -4.15
C LYS A 79 -23.94 -2.25 -4.79
N VAL A 80 -22.76 -2.63 -5.25
CA VAL A 80 -22.45 -3.99 -5.70
C VAL A 80 -21.73 -4.71 -4.57
N VAL A 81 -22.21 -5.90 -4.23
CA VAL A 81 -21.65 -6.70 -3.13
C VAL A 81 -20.67 -7.71 -3.69
N ASP A 82 -19.49 -7.83 -3.07
CA ASP A 82 -18.52 -8.88 -3.40
C ASP A 82 -19.07 -10.25 -2.97
N PRO A 83 -19.26 -11.20 -3.92
CA PRO A 83 -19.79 -12.54 -3.62
C PRO A 83 -18.94 -13.28 -2.57
N ALA A 84 -17.63 -13.05 -2.53
CA ALA A 84 -16.75 -13.81 -1.66
C ALA A 84 -16.66 -13.23 -0.25
N THR A 85 -16.75 -11.93 -0.08
CA THR A 85 -16.51 -11.28 1.22
C THR A 85 -17.74 -10.59 1.81
N SER A 86 -18.82 -10.47 1.04
CA SER A 86 -20.03 -9.73 1.38
C SER A 86 -19.77 -8.24 1.69
N ILE A 87 -18.63 -7.71 1.25
CA ILE A 87 -18.29 -6.29 1.36
C ILE A 87 -18.98 -5.55 0.21
N ALA A 88 -19.70 -4.49 0.54
CA ALA A 88 -20.40 -3.66 -0.43
C ALA A 88 -19.49 -2.55 -0.96
N PHE A 89 -19.44 -2.40 -2.28
CA PHE A 89 -18.75 -1.35 -3.00
C PHE A 89 -19.79 -0.47 -3.71
N PRO A 90 -19.69 0.87 -3.62
CA PRO A 90 -20.56 1.75 -4.38
C PRO A 90 -20.28 1.60 -5.89
N LYS A 91 -21.29 1.76 -6.75
CA LYS A 91 -21.08 1.78 -8.22
C LYS A 91 -20.28 2.98 -8.69
N THR A 92 -20.39 4.10 -8.00
CA THR A 92 -19.69 5.34 -8.34
C THR A 92 -18.92 5.86 -7.14
N VAL A 93 -17.70 6.34 -7.33
CA VAL A 93 -16.87 6.93 -6.28
C VAL A 93 -16.40 8.31 -6.68
N ARG A 94 -16.52 9.26 -5.76
CA ARG A 94 -15.87 10.56 -5.85
C ARG A 94 -14.63 10.57 -4.97
N VAL A 95 -13.49 10.91 -5.55
CA VAL A 95 -12.24 11.06 -4.80
C VAL A 95 -12.20 12.45 -4.18
N PRO A 96 -12.03 12.57 -2.85
CA PRO A 96 -11.89 13.87 -2.21
C PRO A 96 -10.53 14.47 -2.61
N ALA A 97 -10.53 15.39 -3.57
CA ALA A 97 -9.35 16.12 -4.00
C ALA A 97 -9.64 17.62 -4.04
N LYS A 98 -8.59 18.44 -3.94
CA LYS A 98 -8.70 19.89 -4.08
C LYS A 98 -9.13 20.32 -5.48
N VAL A 99 -8.88 19.47 -6.48
CA VAL A 99 -9.28 19.65 -7.87
C VAL A 99 -10.57 18.86 -8.12
N PRO A 100 -11.56 19.41 -8.84
CA PRO A 100 -12.75 18.65 -9.20
C PRO A 100 -12.36 17.47 -10.10
N ILE A 101 -12.58 16.26 -9.63
CA ILE A 101 -12.38 15.02 -10.39
C ILE A 101 -13.78 14.47 -10.73
N PRO A 102 -14.03 14.05 -11.98
CA PRO A 102 -15.29 13.42 -12.35
C PRO A 102 -15.54 12.15 -11.51
N PRO A 103 -16.82 11.76 -11.32
CA PRO A 103 -17.14 10.51 -10.64
C PRO A 103 -16.55 9.32 -11.42
N LEU A 104 -15.99 8.36 -10.69
CA LEU A 104 -15.41 7.14 -11.27
C LEU A 104 -16.38 5.98 -11.12
N THR A 105 -16.55 5.19 -12.16
CA THR A 105 -17.48 4.06 -12.20
C THR A 105 -16.76 2.75 -11.90
N LEU A 106 -17.42 1.87 -11.15
CA LEU A 106 -16.94 0.54 -10.80
C LEU A 106 -16.86 -0.32 -12.07
N VAL A 107 -15.64 -0.69 -12.44
CA VAL A 107 -15.35 -1.55 -13.59
C VAL A 107 -15.41 -3.03 -13.20
N GLY A 108 -14.96 -3.37 -12.00
CA GLY A 108 -14.98 -4.75 -11.53
C GLY A 108 -14.56 -4.89 -10.08
N LEU A 109 -14.84 -6.06 -9.52
CA LEU A 109 -14.64 -6.37 -8.11
C LEU A 109 -14.10 -7.78 -7.93
N GLY A 110 -13.36 -8.02 -6.86
CA GLY A 110 -12.90 -9.36 -6.53
C GLY A 110 -12.14 -9.47 -5.22
N VAL A 111 -11.87 -10.71 -4.81
CA VAL A 111 -11.17 -11.01 -3.56
C VAL A 111 -9.74 -11.46 -3.83
N ARG A 112 -8.80 -10.94 -3.03
CA ARG A 112 -7.46 -11.51 -2.95
C ARG A 112 -7.41 -12.63 -1.91
N THR A 113 -6.96 -13.80 -2.35
CA THR A 113 -6.70 -14.97 -1.50
C THR A 113 -5.21 -15.31 -1.45
N VAL A 114 -4.76 -15.93 -0.37
CA VAL A 114 -3.40 -16.52 -0.28
C VAL A 114 -3.45 -18.03 -0.45
N SER A 115 -2.52 -18.56 -1.24
CA SER A 115 -2.59 -19.87 -1.90
C SER A 115 -2.61 -21.09 -0.98
N PHE A 116 -2.05 -21.00 0.23
CA PHE A 116 -1.89 -22.18 1.09
C PHE A 116 -3.14 -22.58 1.88
N ILE A 117 -4.04 -21.63 2.18
CA ILE A 117 -5.21 -21.87 3.06
C ILE A 117 -6.46 -21.15 2.51
N ASN A 118 -6.41 -20.61 1.28
CA ASN A 118 -7.47 -19.78 0.68
C ASN A 118 -7.97 -18.66 1.61
N ILE A 119 -7.06 -18.10 2.41
CA ILE A 119 -7.41 -17.02 3.33
C ILE A 119 -7.64 -15.75 2.51
N LYS A 120 -8.86 -15.22 2.60
CA LYS A 120 -9.27 -13.93 2.03
C LYS A 120 -8.55 -12.82 2.79
N VAL A 121 -7.69 -12.05 2.11
CA VAL A 121 -6.88 -10.98 2.72
C VAL A 121 -7.59 -9.63 2.62
N TYR A 122 -8.09 -9.32 1.43
CA TYR A 122 -8.87 -8.11 1.16
C TYR A 122 -9.80 -8.34 -0.02
N SER A 123 -10.86 -7.55 -0.08
CA SER A 123 -11.64 -7.33 -1.30
C SER A 123 -11.10 -6.09 -2.01
N VAL A 124 -11.11 -6.10 -3.34
CA VAL A 124 -10.60 -5.02 -4.18
C VAL A 124 -11.64 -4.66 -5.23
N GLY A 125 -11.85 -3.35 -5.42
CA GLY A 125 -12.66 -2.79 -6.51
C GLY A 125 -11.81 -1.90 -7.39
N LEU A 126 -11.94 -2.06 -8.71
CA LEU A 126 -11.33 -1.18 -9.70
C LEU A 126 -12.39 -0.22 -10.24
N TYR A 127 -12.09 1.06 -10.18
CA TYR A 127 -12.92 2.13 -10.72
C TYR A 127 -12.14 2.87 -11.81
N ALA A 128 -12.84 3.33 -12.84
CA ALA A 128 -12.25 4.12 -13.92
C ALA A 128 -13.19 5.26 -14.34
N ASP A 129 -12.60 6.29 -14.93
CA ASP A 129 -13.33 7.39 -15.56
C ASP A 129 -13.85 6.95 -16.94
N LEU A 130 -14.97 6.23 -16.95
CA LEU A 130 -15.63 5.78 -18.17
C LEU A 130 -16.37 6.92 -18.88
N GLU A 131 -16.68 8.01 -18.17
CA GLU A 131 -17.40 9.16 -18.71
C GLU A 131 -16.49 10.15 -19.45
N ASN A 132 -15.17 9.96 -19.39
CA ASN A 132 -14.19 10.81 -20.06
C ASN A 132 -14.47 11.00 -21.57
N PRO A 133 -14.58 12.23 -22.09
CA PRO A 133 -14.87 12.48 -23.50
C PRO A 133 -13.71 12.12 -24.44
N ASN A 134 -12.48 12.04 -23.93
CA ASN A 134 -11.30 11.67 -24.73
C ASN A 134 -11.11 10.15 -24.84
N LEU A 135 -11.90 9.36 -24.10
CA LEU A 135 -11.83 7.91 -24.12
C LEU A 135 -12.61 7.38 -25.33
N HIS A 136 -11.90 6.76 -26.26
CA HIS A 136 -12.46 6.08 -27.42
C HIS A 136 -12.08 4.60 -27.33
N VAL A 137 -13.06 3.72 -27.17
CA VAL A 137 -12.86 2.27 -27.02
C VAL A 137 -13.65 1.57 -28.12
N PRO A 138 -12.99 1.19 -29.23
CA PRO A 138 -13.66 0.46 -30.30
C PRO A 138 -14.12 -0.91 -29.80
N ARG A 139 -15.25 -1.37 -30.36
CA ARG A 139 -15.88 -2.66 -30.02
C ARG A 139 -14.98 -3.86 -30.35
N ASP A 140 -14.13 -3.72 -31.37
CA ASP A 140 -13.31 -4.79 -31.94
C ASP A 140 -12.13 -5.23 -31.06
N LEU A 141 -11.77 -4.45 -30.04
CA LEU A 141 -10.67 -4.79 -29.14
C LEU A 141 -11.04 -5.93 -28.20
N SER A 142 -10.05 -6.77 -27.85
CA SER A 142 -10.26 -7.77 -26.81
C SER A 142 -10.52 -7.09 -25.46
N PRO A 143 -11.29 -7.71 -24.54
CA PRO A 143 -11.57 -7.11 -23.23
C PRO A 143 -10.30 -6.74 -22.44
N GLU A 144 -9.22 -7.52 -22.59
CA GLU A 144 -7.91 -7.25 -21.99
C GLU A 144 -7.25 -6.00 -22.59
N GLN A 145 -7.36 -5.80 -23.90
CA GLN A 145 -6.83 -4.60 -24.56
C GLN A 145 -7.68 -3.36 -24.24
N LYS A 146 -9.02 -3.52 -24.15
CA LYS A 146 -9.92 -2.44 -23.73
C LYS A 146 -9.53 -1.91 -22.36
N ILE A 147 -9.33 -2.79 -21.38
CA ILE A 147 -8.97 -2.37 -20.02
C ILE A 147 -7.56 -1.78 -19.95
N ASP A 148 -6.57 -2.34 -20.67
CA ASP A 148 -5.23 -1.75 -20.74
C ASP A 148 -5.28 -0.33 -21.34
N HIS A 149 -6.08 -0.14 -22.40
CA HIS A 149 -6.31 1.17 -22.99
C HIS A 149 -6.98 2.15 -22.00
N ILE A 150 -8.01 1.72 -21.26
CA ILE A 150 -8.68 2.54 -20.26
C ILE A 150 -7.68 2.97 -19.17
N VAL A 151 -6.90 2.05 -18.62
CA VAL A 151 -5.94 2.35 -17.53
C VAL A 151 -4.85 3.33 -17.98
N ARG A 152 -4.41 3.23 -19.24
CA ARG A 152 -3.40 4.14 -19.81
C ARG A 152 -3.95 5.53 -20.07
N ASN A 153 -5.21 5.64 -20.51
CA ASN A 153 -5.78 6.90 -21.00
C ASN A 153 -6.68 7.64 -20.00
N THR A 154 -7.08 7.01 -18.90
CA THR A 154 -8.04 7.57 -17.94
C THR A 154 -7.54 7.59 -16.51
N ALA A 155 -8.25 8.31 -15.63
CA ALA A 155 -8.04 8.22 -14.20
C ALA A 155 -8.67 6.94 -13.65
N CYS A 156 -8.03 6.32 -12.66
CA CYS A 156 -8.52 5.09 -12.04
C CYS A 156 -8.42 5.15 -10.51
N VAL A 157 -9.25 4.39 -9.81
CA VAL A 157 -9.10 4.13 -8.37
C VAL A 157 -9.07 2.64 -8.12
N VAL A 158 -8.08 2.19 -7.37
CA VAL A 158 -8.05 0.86 -6.77
C VAL A 158 -8.45 1.02 -5.31
N ARG A 159 -9.64 0.53 -4.95
CA ARG A 159 -10.13 0.53 -3.56
C ARG A 159 -9.89 -0.83 -2.96
N ILE A 160 -9.11 -0.89 -1.88
CA ILE A 160 -8.79 -2.11 -1.15
C ILE A 160 -9.51 -2.07 0.19
N VAL A 161 -10.29 -3.10 0.51
CA VAL A 161 -10.99 -3.23 1.78
C VAL A 161 -10.51 -4.50 2.49
N PRO A 162 -9.75 -4.38 3.58
CA PRO A 162 -9.22 -5.53 4.30
C PRO A 162 -10.34 -6.30 4.99
N THR A 163 -10.33 -7.62 4.86
CA THR A 163 -11.32 -8.51 5.51
C THR A 163 -10.92 -8.86 6.95
N ARG A 164 -9.70 -8.50 7.35
CA ARG A 164 -9.09 -8.78 8.66
C ARG A 164 -8.17 -7.62 9.06
N SER A 165 -7.84 -7.52 10.34
CA SER A 165 -6.78 -6.60 10.80
C SER A 165 -5.45 -7.04 10.19
N THR A 166 -4.75 -6.13 9.54
CA THR A 166 -3.45 -6.39 8.89
C THR A 166 -2.58 -5.13 8.97
N GLY A 167 -1.29 -5.21 8.66
CA GLY A 167 -0.37 -4.07 8.66
C GLY A 167 -0.18 -3.44 7.28
N PHE A 168 0.06 -2.13 7.24
CA PHE A 168 0.50 -1.45 6.02
C PHE A 168 1.81 -2.03 5.47
N THR A 169 2.65 -2.61 6.33
CA THR A 169 3.87 -3.33 5.95
C THR A 169 3.61 -4.48 4.99
N HIS A 170 2.54 -5.26 5.19
CA HIS A 170 2.21 -6.37 4.30
C HIS A 170 1.74 -5.90 2.92
N LEU A 171 0.97 -4.81 2.88
CA LEU A 171 0.55 -4.18 1.62
C LEU A 171 1.75 -3.59 0.88
N ARG A 172 2.57 -2.79 1.58
CA ARG A 172 3.82 -2.22 1.07
C ARG A 172 4.69 -3.29 0.42
N ASP A 173 5.02 -4.34 1.17
CA ASP A 173 5.93 -5.36 0.68
C ASP A 173 5.31 -6.14 -0.49
N ALA A 174 3.99 -6.34 -0.51
CA ALA A 174 3.31 -6.96 -1.64
C ALA A 174 3.38 -6.08 -2.90
N PHE A 175 3.14 -4.78 -2.78
CA PHE A 175 3.22 -3.84 -3.91
C PHE A 175 4.65 -3.72 -4.43
N THR A 176 5.63 -3.52 -3.54
CA THR A 176 7.04 -3.40 -3.93
C THR A 176 7.54 -4.67 -4.60
N ARG A 177 7.19 -5.86 -4.08
CA ARG A 177 7.53 -7.13 -4.74
C ARG A 177 6.91 -7.23 -6.13
N ALA A 178 5.61 -6.95 -6.26
CA ALA A 178 4.91 -7.04 -7.54
C ALA A 178 5.50 -6.08 -8.59
N LEU A 179 5.78 -4.84 -8.22
CA LEU A 179 6.40 -3.85 -9.10
C LEU A 179 7.82 -4.25 -9.51
N ASN A 180 8.64 -4.73 -8.58
CA ASN A 180 9.98 -5.23 -8.91
C ASN A 180 9.94 -6.44 -9.84
N THR A 181 9.01 -7.38 -9.64
CA THR A 181 8.82 -8.52 -10.55
C THR A 181 8.44 -8.04 -11.96
N ARG A 182 7.54 -7.07 -12.07
CA ARG A 182 7.18 -6.47 -13.36
C ARG A 182 8.34 -5.73 -14.00
N LEU A 183 9.16 -5.04 -13.21
CA LEU A 183 10.33 -4.31 -13.71
C LEU A 183 11.36 -5.25 -14.33
N ILE A 184 11.61 -6.39 -13.66
CA ILE A 184 12.49 -7.45 -14.19
C ILE A 184 11.94 -8.03 -15.49
N LYS A 185 10.62 -8.28 -15.55
CA LYS A 185 9.96 -8.79 -16.78
C LYS A 185 10.01 -7.79 -17.92
N ALA A 186 9.76 -6.50 -17.66
CA ALA A 186 9.86 -5.45 -18.66
C ALA A 186 11.29 -5.34 -19.23
N ARG A 187 12.32 -5.49 -18.40
CA ARG A 187 13.71 -5.60 -18.86
C ARG A 187 13.93 -6.84 -19.74
N GLN A 188 13.44 -8.01 -19.32
CA GLN A 188 13.58 -9.27 -20.07
C GLN A 188 12.88 -9.22 -21.43
N ASN A 189 11.75 -8.53 -21.51
CA ASN A 189 10.99 -8.33 -22.74
C ASN A 189 11.57 -7.24 -23.65
N GLY A 190 12.58 -6.49 -23.20
CA GLY A 190 13.14 -5.36 -23.94
C GLY A 190 12.23 -4.12 -23.96
N GLU A 191 11.22 -4.04 -23.10
CA GLU A 191 10.32 -2.88 -22.97
C GLU A 191 11.02 -1.68 -22.30
N LEU A 192 12.02 -1.95 -21.44
CA LEU A 192 12.81 -0.94 -20.74
C LEU A 192 14.31 -1.16 -20.94
N THR A 193 15.05 -0.07 -21.10
CA THR A 193 16.52 -0.09 -21.08
C THR A 193 17.06 -0.26 -19.66
N GLU A 194 18.33 -0.62 -19.52
CA GLU A 194 18.96 -0.79 -18.20
C GLU A 194 18.97 0.51 -17.40
N GLU A 195 19.16 1.65 -18.06
CA GLU A 195 19.10 2.97 -17.45
C GLU A 195 17.69 3.27 -16.93
N GLN A 196 16.66 2.98 -17.72
CA GLN A 196 15.27 3.18 -17.30
C GLN A 196 14.91 2.31 -16.09
N VAL A 197 15.37 1.06 -16.04
CA VAL A 197 15.18 0.18 -14.88
C VAL A 197 15.79 0.78 -13.62
N ILE A 198 16.97 1.39 -13.72
CA ILE A 198 17.61 2.07 -12.58
C ILE A 198 16.80 3.29 -12.14
N GLN A 199 16.29 4.08 -13.09
CA GLN A 199 15.47 5.26 -12.80
C GLN A 199 14.15 4.88 -12.12
N GLU A 200 13.42 3.88 -12.64
CA GLU A 200 12.16 3.41 -12.07
C GLU A 200 12.32 2.74 -10.70
N GLY A 201 13.53 2.31 -10.34
CA GLY A 201 13.85 1.87 -8.99
C GLY A 201 13.68 2.95 -7.93
N PHE A 202 13.87 4.23 -8.26
CA PHE A 202 13.71 5.34 -7.31
C PHE A 202 12.25 5.56 -6.89
N PRO A 203 11.27 5.71 -7.82
CA PRO A 203 9.87 5.80 -7.48
C PRO A 203 9.35 4.59 -6.68
N ILE A 204 9.83 3.37 -6.95
CA ILE A 204 9.46 2.17 -6.16
C ILE A 204 9.96 2.28 -4.71
N ARG A 205 11.19 2.78 -4.50
CA ARG A 205 11.70 3.03 -3.14
C ARG A 205 10.93 4.13 -2.43
N LYS A 206 10.58 5.21 -3.14
CA LYS A 206 9.73 6.29 -2.62
C LYS A 206 8.36 5.75 -2.20
N LEU A 207 7.73 4.92 -3.04
CA LEU A 207 6.48 4.23 -2.74
C LEU A 207 6.60 3.44 -1.43
N SER A 208 7.66 2.64 -1.29
CA SER A 208 7.89 1.85 -0.08
C SER A 208 8.02 2.72 1.18
N GLY A 209 8.59 3.92 1.05
CA GLY A 209 8.75 4.87 2.16
C GLY A 209 7.46 5.58 2.60
N LEU A 210 6.39 5.57 1.80
CA LEU A 210 5.11 6.19 2.15
C LEU A 210 4.33 5.39 3.19
N PHE A 211 4.57 4.08 3.30
CA PHE A 211 3.77 3.18 4.13
C PHE A 211 4.31 3.14 5.56
N PRO A 212 3.51 3.52 6.57
CA PRO A 212 3.90 3.44 7.97
C PRO A 212 3.96 1.99 8.46
N ASN A 213 4.59 1.77 9.61
CA ASN A 213 4.60 0.48 10.29
C ASN A 213 3.38 0.31 11.23
N SER A 214 2.26 0.96 10.92
CA SER A 214 1.02 0.89 11.71
C SER A 214 0.07 -0.20 11.20
N PRO A 215 -0.83 -0.71 12.06
CA PRO A 215 -1.91 -1.58 11.63
C PRO A 215 -2.97 -0.79 10.84
N MET A 216 -3.61 -1.48 9.91
CA MET A 216 -4.79 -1.06 9.17
C MET A 216 -6.00 -1.82 9.71
N ALA A 217 -7.03 -1.06 10.09
CA ALA A 217 -8.26 -1.62 10.64
C ALA A 217 -9.03 -2.42 9.59
N LYS A 218 -9.72 -3.47 10.05
CA LYS A 218 -10.62 -4.29 9.23
C LYS A 218 -11.75 -3.41 8.67
N HIS A 219 -12.14 -3.66 7.43
CA HIS A 219 -13.19 -2.93 6.70
C HIS A 219 -12.94 -1.43 6.47
N THR A 220 -11.76 -0.92 6.78
CA THR A 220 -11.40 0.46 6.42
C THR A 220 -10.97 0.52 4.96
N PRO A 221 -11.66 1.29 4.09
CA PRO A 221 -11.30 1.39 2.68
C PRO A 221 -9.98 2.14 2.52
N PHE A 222 -9.04 1.52 1.82
CA PHE A 222 -7.78 2.11 1.40
C PHE A 222 -7.83 2.37 -0.10
N ASP A 223 -7.90 3.64 -0.47
CA ASP A 223 -8.06 4.06 -1.86
C ASP A 223 -6.73 4.52 -2.44
N VAL A 224 -6.38 3.96 -3.60
CA VAL A 224 -5.23 4.36 -4.41
C VAL A 224 -5.74 4.99 -5.69
N PHE A 225 -5.46 6.27 -5.87
CA PHE A 225 -5.91 7.05 -7.02
C PHE A 225 -4.78 7.20 -8.05
N LEU A 226 -5.06 6.81 -9.28
CA LEU A 226 -4.25 7.02 -10.46
C LEU A 226 -4.79 8.22 -11.22
N THR A 227 -3.96 9.24 -11.38
CA THR A 227 -4.30 10.44 -12.16
C THR A 227 -4.42 10.15 -13.66
N ALA A 228 -5.28 10.88 -14.36
CA ALA A 228 -5.35 10.85 -15.81
C ALA A 228 -4.00 11.30 -16.43
N PRO A 229 -3.61 10.77 -17.60
CA PRO A 229 -2.39 11.20 -18.28
C PRO A 229 -2.46 12.67 -18.66
N GLN A 230 -1.32 13.37 -18.55
CA GLN A 230 -1.17 14.78 -18.93
C GLN A 230 0.08 14.93 -19.80
N GLU A 231 -0.02 15.69 -20.90
CA GLU A 231 1.02 15.77 -21.94
C GLU A 231 2.38 16.34 -21.48
N ARG A 232 2.50 16.83 -20.24
CA ARG A 232 3.72 17.48 -19.72
C ARG A 232 4.08 17.13 -18.28
N LYS A 233 3.36 16.21 -17.66
CA LYS A 233 3.60 15.83 -16.25
C LYS A 233 3.60 14.32 -16.11
N PRO A 234 4.53 13.74 -15.33
CA PRO A 234 4.47 12.33 -15.00
C PRO A 234 3.16 12.02 -14.29
N ARG A 235 2.60 10.84 -14.52
CA ARG A 235 1.41 10.40 -13.80
C ARG A 235 1.73 10.25 -12.32
N ALA A 236 0.81 10.74 -11.49
CA ALA A 236 0.87 10.58 -10.05
C ALA A 236 -0.03 9.43 -9.60
N LEU A 237 0.53 8.58 -8.74
CA LEU A 237 -0.16 7.57 -7.95
C LEU A 237 -0.30 8.09 -6.53
N ILE A 238 -1.53 8.32 -6.09
CA ILE A 238 -1.86 8.95 -4.81
C ILE A 238 -2.48 7.90 -3.89
N PHE A 239 -1.81 7.63 -2.78
CA PHE A 239 -2.32 6.79 -1.71
C PHE A 239 -3.04 7.69 -0.71
N ARG A 240 -4.34 7.45 -0.50
CA ARG A 240 -5.13 8.24 0.46
C ARG A 240 -4.43 8.20 1.84
N ASP A 241 -4.24 9.39 2.40
CA ASP A 241 -3.62 9.64 3.71
C ASP A 241 -2.13 9.27 3.85
N LEU A 242 -1.48 8.71 2.82
CA LEU A 242 -0.07 8.28 2.89
C LEU A 242 0.87 9.12 2.00
N GLY A 243 0.36 9.69 0.90
CA GLY A 243 1.14 10.55 0.00
C GLY A 243 1.09 10.12 -1.46
N SER A 244 2.02 10.61 -2.28
CA SER A 244 2.03 10.39 -3.73
C SER A 244 3.40 10.02 -4.28
N VAL A 245 3.38 9.27 -5.39
CA VAL A 245 4.54 8.89 -6.19
C VAL A 245 4.31 9.32 -7.62
N GLU A 246 5.29 9.97 -8.23
CA GLU A 246 5.23 10.45 -9.60
C GLU A 246 6.14 9.58 -10.46
N SER A 247 5.54 8.80 -11.34
CA SER A 247 6.21 8.01 -12.37
C SER A 247 5.13 7.45 -13.28
N ASP A 248 5.27 7.64 -14.58
CA ASP A 248 4.31 7.11 -15.56
C ASP A 248 4.30 5.58 -15.54
N TRP A 249 5.48 4.97 -15.50
CA TRP A 249 5.63 3.52 -15.52
C TRP A 249 5.11 2.89 -14.22
N VAL A 250 5.52 3.39 -13.04
CA VAL A 250 5.09 2.81 -11.75
C VAL A 250 3.59 3.02 -11.52
N ALA A 251 3.06 4.20 -11.82
CA ALA A 251 1.65 4.50 -11.61
C ALA A 251 0.75 3.62 -12.50
N THR A 252 1.10 3.48 -13.78
CA THR A 252 0.36 2.63 -14.72
C THR A 252 0.51 1.15 -14.37
N ASN A 253 1.73 0.68 -14.10
CA ASN A 253 1.97 -0.73 -13.77
C ASN A 253 1.39 -1.15 -12.42
N PHE A 254 1.20 -0.23 -11.48
CA PHE A 254 0.51 -0.52 -10.23
C PHE A 254 -0.92 -1.00 -10.46
N VAL A 255 -1.66 -0.31 -11.34
CA VAL A 255 -3.04 -0.68 -11.67
C VAL A 255 -3.06 -1.90 -12.60
N LEU A 256 -2.19 -1.95 -13.62
CA LEU A 256 -2.09 -3.11 -14.51
C LEU A 256 -1.69 -4.40 -13.78
N ASN A 257 -1.01 -4.29 -12.64
CA ASN A 257 -0.72 -5.46 -11.79
C ASN A 257 -2.00 -6.18 -11.30
N TYR A 258 -3.13 -5.48 -11.19
CA TYR A 258 -4.41 -6.09 -10.80
C TYR A 258 -5.15 -6.79 -11.94
N ILE A 259 -4.74 -6.56 -13.19
CA ILE A 259 -5.40 -7.06 -14.41
C ILE A 259 -4.53 -8.07 -15.16
N GLY A 260 -3.20 -8.00 -14.97
CA GLY A 260 -2.24 -8.85 -15.67
C GLY A 260 -2.36 -10.35 -15.32
N LEU A 261 -1.57 -11.16 -16.02
CA LEU A 261 -1.56 -12.63 -15.85
C LEU A 261 -1.28 -13.07 -14.40
N GLU A 262 -0.31 -12.43 -13.74
CA GLU A 262 0.03 -12.67 -12.34
C GLU A 262 -0.69 -11.70 -11.39
N CYS A 263 -1.98 -11.49 -11.63
CA CYS A 263 -2.76 -10.61 -10.78
C CYS A 263 -2.90 -11.18 -9.35
N PRO A 264 -2.88 -10.32 -8.32
CA PRO A 264 -3.10 -10.75 -6.94
C PRO A 264 -4.55 -11.19 -6.68
N SER A 265 -5.48 -10.92 -7.60
CA SER A 265 -6.91 -11.25 -7.48
C SER A 265 -7.45 -11.75 -8.83
N PRO A 266 -7.44 -13.07 -9.08
CA PRO A 266 -8.00 -13.64 -10.31
C PRO A 266 -9.49 -13.32 -10.48
N ALA A 267 -10.25 -13.33 -9.37
CA ALA A 267 -11.67 -12.97 -9.36
C ALA A 267 -11.92 -11.54 -9.86
N LEU A 268 -11.03 -10.59 -9.52
CA LEU A 268 -11.13 -9.22 -10.04
C LEU A 268 -10.92 -9.19 -11.55
N LYS A 269 -9.91 -9.91 -12.05
CA LYS A 269 -9.63 -9.98 -13.49
C LYS A 269 -10.85 -10.51 -14.25
N GLU A 270 -11.41 -11.63 -13.82
CA GLU A 270 -12.60 -12.23 -14.47
C GLU A 270 -13.79 -11.26 -14.47
N SER A 271 -14.09 -10.62 -13.32
CA SER A 271 -15.16 -9.63 -13.23
C SER A 271 -14.96 -8.44 -14.16
N VAL A 272 -13.74 -7.91 -14.25
CA VAL A 272 -13.40 -6.81 -15.16
C VAL A 272 -13.58 -7.24 -16.62
N LEU A 273 -13.10 -8.43 -17.00
CA LEU A 273 -13.21 -8.89 -18.38
C LEU A 273 -14.65 -9.13 -18.81
N GLN A 274 -15.50 -9.66 -17.91
CA GLN A 274 -16.93 -9.81 -18.17
C GLN A 274 -17.60 -8.45 -18.40
N ASN A 275 -17.32 -7.46 -17.55
CA ASN A 275 -17.92 -6.14 -17.67
C ASN A 275 -17.40 -5.35 -18.89
N MET A 276 -16.18 -5.63 -19.34
CA MET A 276 -15.58 -4.98 -20.53
C MET A 276 -15.93 -5.67 -21.86
N ALA A 277 -16.54 -6.86 -21.84
CA ALA A 277 -16.96 -7.55 -23.04
C ALA A 277 -17.94 -6.70 -23.86
N ASP A 278 -18.98 -6.19 -23.18
CA ASP A 278 -20.06 -5.43 -23.80
C ASP A 278 -19.81 -3.90 -23.81
N PHE A 279 -18.71 -3.44 -23.19
CA PHE A 279 -18.42 -2.02 -23.09
C PHE A 279 -17.86 -1.43 -24.39
N GLU A 280 -18.34 -0.24 -24.73
CA GLU A 280 -18.02 0.52 -25.93
C GLU A 280 -18.14 2.02 -25.68
N LYS A 281 -17.30 2.82 -26.35
CA LYS A 281 -17.40 4.27 -26.33
C LYS A 281 -16.72 4.91 -27.53
#